data_AF-A0A970MUK3-F1
#
_entry.id   AF-A0A970MUK3-F1
#
_cell.length_a   1.000
_cell.length_b   1.000
_cell.length_c   1.000
_cell.angle_alpha   90.00
_cell.angle_beta   90.00
_cell.angle_gamma   90.00
#
_symmetry.space_group_name_H-M   'P 1'
#
loop_
_entity.id
_entity.type
_entity.pdbx_description
1 polymer ?
#
loop_
_entity_poly.entity_id
_entity_poly.type
_entity_poly.pdbx_seq_one_letter_code
_entity_poly.pdbx_strand_id
1 'polypeptide(L)'
;MKKTRLEAIIIISYMLLCVLAKIGLPFVGVLAIFSMPIVVGLLIYVEVVNANLKTEALSVIFSLYYKILFISTLLFALKDYPGKYVLIATALISALLYIIYVAISKVKRDKIITALLYMNVFSAILVILIRA
;
A
#
# COMPACT_ATOMS: atom_id res chain seq x y z
N MET A 1 10.39 11.34 10.61
CA MET A 1 9.03 11.91 10.75
C MET A 1 8.45 12.49 9.45
N LYS A 2 9.21 13.23 8.61
CA LYS A 2 8.69 13.77 7.32
C LYS A 2 8.30 12.70 6.27
N LYS A 3 9.13 11.66 6.07
CA LYS A 3 8.86 10.55 5.13
C LYS A 3 7.52 9.85 5.40
N THR A 4 7.34 9.35 6.62
CA THR A 4 6.13 8.62 7.05
C THR A 4 4.85 9.45 6.91
N ARG A 5 4.93 10.77 7.13
CA ARG A 5 3.80 11.69 6.93
C ARG A 5 3.45 11.83 5.45
N LEU A 6 4.42 12.06 4.57
CA LEU A 6 4.20 12.13 3.12
C LEU A 6 3.58 10.85 2.58
N GLU A 7 4.13 9.71 3.00
CA GLU A 7 3.65 8.38 2.63
C GLU A 7 2.21 8.15 3.09
N ALA A 8 1.88 8.47 4.34
CA ALA A 8 0.53 8.38 4.86
C ALA A 8 -0.44 9.29 4.08
N ILE A 9 -0.05 10.52 3.74
CA ILE A 9 -0.89 11.44 2.97
C ILE A 9 -1.21 10.86 1.59
N ILE A 10 -0.19 10.35 0.87
CA ILE A 10 -0.38 9.74 -0.46
C ILE A 10 -1.40 8.61 -0.39
N ILE A 11 -1.26 7.74 0.61
CA ILE A 11 -2.07 6.54 0.73
C ILE A 11 -3.48 6.85 1.20
N ILE A 12 -3.63 7.68 2.23
CA ILE A 12 -4.95 8.09 2.72
C ILE A 12 -5.70 8.82 1.62
N SER A 13 -5.04 9.69 0.85
CA SER A 13 -5.67 10.40 -0.27
C SER A 13 -6.16 9.43 -1.35
N TYR A 14 -5.35 8.44 -1.72
CA TYR A 14 -5.75 7.43 -2.68
C TYR A 14 -6.86 6.52 -2.16
N MET A 15 -6.79 6.12 -0.88
CA MET A 15 -7.84 5.33 -0.23
C MET A 15 -9.18 6.07 -0.26
N LEU A 16 -9.18 7.35 0.09
CA LEU A 16 -10.37 8.18 0.13
C LEU A 16 -10.99 8.31 -1.27
N LEU A 17 -10.15 8.46 -2.29
CA LEU A 17 -10.57 8.49 -3.69
C LEU A 17 -11.18 7.14 -4.13
N CYS A 18 -10.59 6.01 -3.75
CA CYS A 18 -11.15 4.69 -4.05
C CYS A 18 -12.46 4.40 -3.29
N VAL A 19 -12.61 4.90 -2.05
CA VAL A 19 -13.88 4.80 -1.29
C VAL A 19 -14.98 5.62 -1.98
N LEU A 20 -14.69 6.85 -2.38
CA LEU A 20 -15.62 7.69 -3.16
C LEU A 20 -16.00 7.01 -4.50
N ALA A 21 -15.06 6.29 -5.11
CA ALA A 21 -15.33 5.51 -6.32
C ALA A 21 -16.25 4.29 -6.10
N LYS A 22 -16.34 3.74 -4.87
CA LYS A 22 -17.27 2.66 -4.50
C LYS A 22 -18.69 3.18 -4.27
N ILE A 23 -18.85 4.44 -3.83
CA ILE A 23 -20.16 5.08 -3.58
C ILE A 23 -20.94 5.35 -4.90
N GLY A 24 -20.42 4.95 -6.05
CA GLY A 24 -21.15 4.95 -7.32
C GLY A 24 -20.98 6.20 -8.16
N LEU A 25 -19.97 7.03 -7.89
CA LEU A 25 -19.60 8.17 -8.75
C LEU A 25 -18.72 7.68 -9.92
N PRO A 26 -19.23 7.56 -11.17
CA PRO A 26 -18.49 6.94 -12.27
C PRO A 26 -17.21 7.70 -12.63
N PHE A 27 -17.25 9.05 -12.59
CA PHE A 27 -16.08 9.90 -12.83
C PHE A 27 -14.95 9.65 -11.82
N VAL A 28 -15.28 9.47 -10.54
CA VAL A 28 -14.29 9.21 -9.48
C VAL A 28 -13.65 7.82 -9.66
N GLY A 29 -14.41 6.86 -10.19
CA GLY A 29 -13.89 5.56 -10.59
C GLY A 29 -12.78 5.62 -11.63
N VAL A 30 -12.98 6.42 -12.67
CA VAL A 30 -11.98 6.63 -13.73
C VAL A 30 -10.75 7.33 -13.15
N LEU A 31 -10.94 8.36 -12.33
CA LEU A 31 -9.85 9.04 -11.63
C LEU A 31 -9.03 8.10 -10.75
N ALA A 32 -9.65 7.10 -10.10
CA ALA A 32 -8.94 6.12 -9.29
C ALA A 32 -7.94 5.30 -10.11
N ILE A 33 -8.37 4.85 -11.29
CA ILE A 33 -7.54 4.07 -12.20
C ILE A 33 -6.37 4.91 -12.72
N PHE A 34 -6.63 6.15 -13.15
CA PHE A 34 -5.59 7.04 -13.69
C PHE A 34 -4.63 7.58 -12.62
N SER A 35 -5.09 7.76 -11.38
CA SER A 35 -4.24 8.22 -10.28
C SER A 35 -3.36 7.11 -9.70
N MET A 36 -3.70 5.84 -9.90
CA MET A 36 -2.90 4.70 -9.45
C MET A 36 -1.42 4.78 -9.88
N PRO A 37 -1.06 4.93 -11.17
CA PRO A 37 0.34 5.03 -11.57
C PRO A 37 1.06 6.25 -10.97
N ILE A 38 0.34 7.36 -10.75
CA ILE A 38 0.88 8.56 -10.09
C ILE A 38 1.23 8.23 -8.62
N VAL A 39 0.31 7.58 -7.92
CA VAL A 39 0.51 7.14 -6.53
C VAL A 39 1.68 6.17 -6.41
N VAL A 40 1.78 5.21 -7.32
CA VAL A 40 2.92 4.28 -7.39
C VAL A 40 4.24 5.04 -7.62
N GLY A 41 4.27 5.97 -8.58
CA GLY A 41 5.44 6.80 -8.84
C GLY A 41 5.87 7.64 -7.63
N LEU A 42 4.91 8.22 -6.91
CA LEU A 42 5.16 8.97 -5.68
C LEU A 42 5.70 8.09 -4.55
N LEU A 43 5.17 6.87 -4.39
CA LEU A 43 5.68 5.91 -3.40
C LEU A 43 7.11 5.47 -3.73
N ILE A 44 7.41 5.21 -5.00
CA ILE A 44 8.78 4.92 -5.48
C ILE A 44 9.70 6.09 -5.16
N TYR A 45 9.30 7.32 -5.51
CA TYR A 45 10.09 8.52 -5.24
C TYR A 45 10.38 8.69 -3.74
N VAL A 46 9.36 8.58 -2.89
CA VAL A 46 9.51 8.71 -1.43
C VAL A 46 10.42 7.62 -0.86
N GLU A 47 10.35 6.39 -1.36
CA GLU A 47 11.21 5.32 -0.85
C GLU A 47 12.67 5.49 -1.31
N VAL A 48 12.88 5.78 -2.60
CA VAL A 48 14.21 5.89 -3.22
C VAL A 48 14.99 7.10 -2.71
N VAL A 49 14.36 8.27 -2.62
CA VAL A 49 15.03 9.51 -2.17
C VAL A 49 15.49 9.43 -0.71
N ASN A 50 14.80 8.62 0.10
CA ASN A 50 15.08 8.50 1.53
C ASN A 50 15.91 7.26 1.88
N ALA A 51 16.36 6.49 0.89
CA ALA A 51 17.11 5.25 1.12
C ALA A 51 18.57 5.39 0.69
N ASN A 52 19.47 4.78 1.47
CA ASN A 52 20.84 4.56 1.02
C ASN A 52 20.88 3.27 0.17
N LEU A 53 20.67 3.41 -1.14
CA LEU A 53 20.49 2.27 -2.05
C LEU A 53 21.68 1.30 -2.05
N LYS A 54 22.90 1.75 -1.74
CA LYS A 54 24.08 0.87 -1.67
C LYS A 54 23.96 -0.21 -0.61
N THR A 55 23.27 0.09 0.49
CA THR A 55 23.15 -0.81 1.65
C THR A 55 21.73 -1.33 1.87
N GLU A 56 20.72 -0.63 1.36
CA GLU A 56 19.32 -0.91 1.65
C GLU A 56 18.50 -1.36 0.43
N ALA A 57 19.13 -1.64 -0.73
CA ALA A 57 18.44 -1.98 -1.98
C ALA A 57 17.36 -3.06 -1.81
N LEU A 58 17.69 -4.20 -1.20
CA LEU A 58 16.73 -5.30 -0.98
C LEU A 58 15.54 -4.86 -0.12
N SER A 59 15.81 -4.14 0.98
CA SER A 59 14.76 -3.62 1.86
C SER A 59 13.85 -2.63 1.14
N VAL A 60 14.39 -1.79 0.26
CA VAL A 60 13.63 -0.83 -0.56
C VAL A 60 12.74 -1.56 -1.57
N ILE A 61 13.30 -2.55 -2.27
CA ILE A 61 12.56 -3.34 -3.27
C ILE A 61 11.39 -4.06 -2.62
N PHE A 62 11.64 -4.80 -1.53
CA PHE A 62 10.56 -5.50 -0.84
C PHE A 62 9.53 -4.53 -0.25
N SER A 63 9.97 -3.37 0.26
CA SER A 63 9.08 -2.34 0.78
C SER A 63 8.15 -1.81 -0.30
N LEU A 64 8.70 -1.46 -1.47
CA LEU A 64 7.89 -1.00 -2.61
C LEU A 64 6.97 -2.10 -3.12
N TYR A 65 7.44 -3.34 -3.16
CA TYR A 65 6.66 -4.47 -3.66
C TYR A 65 5.35 -4.66 -2.87
N TYR A 66 5.42 -4.76 -1.54
CA TYR A 66 4.19 -4.93 -0.74
C TYR A 66 3.30 -3.68 -0.79
N LYS A 67 3.89 -2.46 -0.80
CA LYS A 67 3.13 -1.20 -0.87
C LYS A 67 2.33 -1.08 -2.17
N ILE A 68 2.97 -1.40 -3.30
CA ILE A 68 2.30 -1.38 -4.61
C ILE A 68 1.21 -2.45 -4.67
N LEU A 69 1.49 -3.66 -4.18
CA LEU A 69 0.46 -4.71 -4.06
C LEU A 69 -0.74 -4.25 -3.23
N PHE A 70 -0.52 -3.54 -2.14
CA PHE A 70 -1.58 -2.97 -1.32
C PHE A 70 -2.45 -1.98 -2.10
N ILE A 71 -1.82 -1.03 -2.80
CA ILE A 71 -2.53 -0.01 -3.61
C ILE A 71 -3.33 -0.66 -4.73
N SER A 72 -2.74 -1.63 -5.44
CA SER A 72 -3.43 -2.43 -6.47
C SER A 72 -4.63 -3.17 -5.90
N THR A 73 -4.44 -3.83 -4.76
CA THR A 73 -5.51 -4.59 -4.13
C THR A 73 -6.65 -3.70 -3.67
N LEU A 74 -6.34 -2.51 -3.17
CA LEU A 74 -7.34 -1.54 -2.75
C LEU A 74 -8.27 -1.14 -3.90
N LEU A 75 -7.70 -0.87 -5.08
CA LEU A 75 -8.46 -0.58 -6.30
C LEU A 75 -9.34 -1.77 -6.70
N PHE A 76 -8.76 -2.98 -6.75
CA PHE A 76 -9.49 -4.18 -7.16
C PHE A 76 -10.62 -4.53 -6.19
N ALA A 77 -10.40 -4.38 -4.89
CA ALA A 77 -11.41 -4.66 -3.89
C ALA A 77 -12.55 -3.63 -3.93
N LEU A 78 -12.26 -2.33 -4.10
CA LEU A 78 -13.27 -1.27 -4.11
C LEU A 78 -14.05 -1.18 -5.43
N LYS A 79 -13.50 -1.69 -6.53
CA LYS A 79 -14.18 -1.83 -7.83
C LYS A 79 -14.78 -3.21 -8.06
N ASP A 80 -14.69 -4.11 -7.09
CA ASP A 80 -15.15 -5.50 -7.18
C ASP A 80 -14.63 -6.23 -8.43
N TYR A 81 -13.37 -5.96 -8.81
CA TYR A 81 -12.74 -6.61 -9.95
C TYR A 81 -12.49 -8.10 -9.70
N PRO A 82 -12.52 -8.93 -10.76
CA PRO A 82 -12.23 -10.35 -10.64
C PRO A 82 -10.81 -10.55 -10.09
N GLY A 83 -10.66 -11.56 -9.22
CA GLY A 83 -9.37 -11.85 -8.56
C GLY A 83 -9.06 -10.99 -7.33
N LYS A 84 -9.97 -10.11 -6.88
CA LYS A 84 -9.77 -9.28 -5.67
C LYS A 84 -9.30 -10.09 -4.45
N TYR A 85 -9.90 -11.27 -4.19
CA TYR A 85 -9.54 -12.11 -3.05
C TYR A 85 -8.13 -12.70 -3.16
N VAL A 86 -7.68 -13.05 -4.38
CA VAL A 86 -6.33 -13.53 -4.62
C VAL A 86 -5.33 -12.41 -4.32
N LEU A 87 -5.58 -11.21 -4.84
CA LEU A 87 -4.74 -10.04 -4.57
C LEU A 87 -4.69 -9.69 -3.09
N ILE A 88 -5.81 -9.79 -2.37
CA ILE A 88 -5.87 -9.61 -0.91
C ILE A 88 -4.95 -10.58 -0.19
N ALA A 89 -5.06 -11.87 -0.50
CA ALA A 89 -4.20 -12.89 0.10
C ALA A 89 -2.73 -12.62 -0.22
N THR A 90 -2.40 -12.33 -1.48
CA THR A 90 -1.02 -12.05 -1.91
C THR A 90 -0.45 -10.80 -1.23
N ALA A 91 -1.23 -9.72 -1.10
CA ALA A 91 -0.82 -8.51 -0.43
C ALA A 91 -0.52 -8.76 1.05
N LEU A 92 -1.41 -9.46 1.76
CA LEU A 92 -1.20 -9.82 3.17
C LEU A 92 0.03 -10.70 3.38
N ILE A 93 0.19 -11.74 2.57
CA ILE A 93 1.37 -12.62 2.62
C ILE A 93 2.65 -11.81 2.35
N SER A 94 2.65 -10.94 1.35
CA SER A 94 3.81 -10.12 1.01
C SER A 94 4.22 -9.16 2.14
N ALA A 95 3.24 -8.54 2.81
CA ALA A 95 3.50 -7.67 3.95
C ALA A 95 4.04 -8.47 5.15
N LEU A 96 3.49 -9.66 5.39
CA LEU A 96 3.95 -10.54 6.46
C LEU A 96 5.40 -11.01 6.22
N LEU A 97 5.73 -11.40 4.98
CA LEU A 97 7.10 -11.74 4.57
C LEU A 97 8.04 -10.54 4.75
N TYR A 98 7.61 -9.33 4.40
CA TYR A 98 8.41 -8.12 4.62
C TYR A 98 8.68 -7.87 6.11
N ILE A 99 7.68 -8.05 6.99
CA ILE A 99 7.88 -7.93 8.44
C ILE A 99 8.91 -8.94 8.94
N ILE A 100 8.78 -10.21 8.54
CA ILE A 100 9.73 -11.26 8.91
C ILE A 100 11.14 -10.88 8.44
N TYR A 101 11.28 -10.44 7.19
CA TYR A 101 12.56 -9.99 6.64
C TYR A 101 13.19 -8.85 7.45
N VAL A 102 12.41 -7.80 7.76
CA VAL A 102 12.91 -6.64 8.54
C VAL A 102 13.30 -7.05 9.96
N ALA A 103 12.52 -7.95 10.59
CA ALA A 103 12.79 -8.48 11.93
C ALA A 103 14.09 -9.30 11.97
N ILE A 104 14.29 -10.22 11.02
CA ILE A 104 15.51 -11.05 10.93
C ILE A 104 16.73 -10.21 10.58
N SER A 105 16.57 -9.25 9.65
CA SER A 105 17.68 -8.43 9.16
C SER A 105 18.16 -7.36 10.16
N LYS A 106 17.57 -7.31 11.38
CA LYS A 106 17.82 -6.29 12.42
C LYS A 106 17.77 -4.86 11.89
N VAL A 107 16.98 -4.65 10.83
CA VAL A 107 16.80 -3.33 10.22
C VAL A 107 15.99 -2.44 11.18
N LYS A 108 16.15 -1.12 11.08
CA LYS A 108 15.52 -0.12 11.98
C LYS A 108 14.07 -0.48 12.32
N ARG A 109 13.74 -0.53 13.62
CA ARG A 109 12.39 -0.86 14.15
C ARG A 109 11.27 -0.03 13.52
N ASP A 110 11.57 1.20 13.10
CA ASP A 110 10.63 2.09 12.41
C ASP A 110 10.02 1.47 11.13
N LYS A 111 10.75 0.60 10.43
CA LYS A 111 10.23 -0.10 9.23
C LYS A 111 9.20 -1.17 9.60
N ILE A 112 9.36 -1.83 10.75
CA ILE A 112 8.40 -2.80 11.30
C ILE A 112 7.10 -2.09 11.69
N ILE A 113 7.22 -0.98 12.43
CA ILE A 113 6.06 -0.19 12.85
C ILE A 113 5.27 0.30 11.63
N THR A 114 5.97 0.78 10.60
CA THR A 114 5.32 1.21 9.35
C THR A 114 4.57 0.06 8.67
N ALA A 115 5.18 -1.11 8.53
CA ALA A 115 4.54 -2.27 7.93
C ALA A 115 3.30 -2.77 8.72
N LEU A 116 3.38 -2.78 10.05
CA LEU A 116 2.24 -3.10 10.91
C LEU A 116 1.10 -2.09 10.76
N LEU A 117 1.43 -0.80 10.64
CA LEU A 117 0.44 0.26 10.47
C LEU A 117 -0.30 0.10 9.13
N TYR A 118 0.44 -0.21 8.05
CA TYR A 118 -0.15 -0.57 6.76
C TYR A 118 -1.10 -1.77 6.87
N MET A 119 -0.64 -2.87 7.48
CA MET A 119 -1.47 -4.06 7.63
C MET A 119 -2.75 -3.80 8.41
N ASN A 120 -2.70 -2.99 9.47
CA ASN A 120 -3.89 -2.63 10.25
C ASN A 120 -4.86 -1.76 9.45
N VAL A 121 -4.38 -0.72 8.78
CA VAL A 121 -5.23 0.17 7.96
C VAL A 121 -5.91 -0.62 6.84
N PHE A 122 -5.17 -1.49 6.16
CA PHE A 122 -5.72 -2.31 5.09
C PHE A 122 -6.67 -3.39 5.59
N SER A 123 -6.36 -4.04 6.71
CA SER A 123 -7.29 -5.01 7.33
C SER A 123 -8.59 -4.34 7.77
N ALA A 124 -8.53 -3.12 8.32
CA ALA A 124 -9.72 -2.35 8.67
C ALA A 124 -10.59 -2.04 7.43
N ILE A 125 -9.95 -1.66 6.32
CA ILE A 125 -10.63 -1.42 5.04
C ILE A 125 -11.24 -2.71 4.49
N LEU A 126 -10.55 -3.84 4.59
CA LEU A 126 -11.08 -5.14 4.19
C LEU A 126 -12.30 -5.56 4.99
N VAL A 127 -12.31 -5.31 6.31
CA VAL A 127 -13.48 -5.60 7.16
C VAL A 127 -14.69 -4.80 6.71
N ILE A 128 -14.50 -3.54 6.30
CA ILE A 128 -15.56 -2.69 5.74
C ILE A 128 -16.02 -3.25 4.38
N LEU A 129 -15.10 -3.74 3.55
CA LEU A 129 -15.36 -4.28 2.21
C LEU A 129 -16.06 -5.64 2.19
N ILE A 130 -15.74 -6.54 3.11
CA ILE A 130 -16.35 -7.89 3.18
C ILE A 130 -17.81 -7.81 3.67
N ARG A 131 -18.16 -6.75 4.41
CA ARG A 131 -19.50 -6.55 4.98
C ARG A 131 -20.44 -5.68 4.12
N ALA A 132 -19.96 -5.07 3.03
CA ALA A 132 -20.69 -4.10 2.22
C ALA A 132 -20.76 -4.53 0.76
#